data_AF-A0A0N4T4M0-F1
#
_entry.id   AF-A0A0N4T4M0-F1
#
_cell.length_a   1.000
_cell.length_b   1.000
_cell.length_c   1.000
_cell.angle_alpha   90.00
_cell.angle_beta   90.00
_cell.angle_gamma   90.00
#
_symmetry.space_group_name_H-M   'P 1'
#
loop_
_entity.id
_entity.type
_entity.pdbx_description
1 polymer ?
#
loop_
_entity_poly.entity_id
_entity_poly.type
_entity_poly.pdbx_seq_one_letter_code
_entity_poly.pdbx_strand_id
1 'polypeptide(L)'
;MHEKDFGLFSCCLAHILSDFRSRHQIREGNKLVFRNIVRAILDFYPVYKETDAAVSECLIEPMFTSFEDLINDDSDEKDIKTAAELIIDHGETLLKIRPGKCDSFIVALRIHLCEGDFKPVTRRLILQAIDFWTYRWDSEIMPFCIKQFYEPSIEFIKNLKQTSRMPSESRRKESFV
;
A
#
# COMPACT_ATOMS: atom_id res chain seq x y z
N MET A 1 -20.43 -11.74 17.52
CA MET A 1 -19.27 -12.58 17.86
C MET A 1 -19.64 -13.46 19.04
N HIS A 2 -19.43 -14.77 18.93
CA HIS A 2 -19.59 -15.71 20.05
C HIS A 2 -18.34 -15.70 20.94
N GLU A 3 -18.44 -16.09 22.22
CA GLU A 3 -17.31 -16.14 23.17
C GLU A 3 -16.08 -16.90 22.65
N LYS A 4 -16.29 -17.95 21.84
CA LYS A 4 -15.21 -18.72 21.21
C LYS A 4 -14.39 -17.91 20.21
N ASP A 5 -15.01 -16.91 19.58
CA ASP A 5 -14.36 -16.06 18.59
C ASP A 5 -13.37 -15.12 19.30
N PHE A 6 -13.75 -14.57 20.46
CA PHE A 6 -12.86 -13.70 21.27
C PHE A 6 -11.59 -14.42 21.75
N GLY A 7 -11.71 -15.69 22.14
CA GLY A 7 -10.56 -16.51 22.53
C GLY A 7 -9.57 -16.68 21.37
N LEU A 8 -10.07 -16.93 20.15
CA LEU A 8 -9.24 -17.05 18.95
C LEU A 8 -8.55 -15.71 18.60
N PHE A 9 -9.28 -14.59 18.61
CA PHE A 9 -8.70 -13.27 18.37
C PHE A 9 -7.61 -12.93 19.38
N SER A 10 -7.84 -13.20 20.67
CA SER A 10 -6.82 -12.97 21.69
C SER A 10 -5.55 -13.80 21.45
N CYS A 11 -5.71 -15.07 21.05
CA CYS A 11 -4.57 -15.94 20.70
C CYS A 11 -3.82 -15.43 19.46
N CYS A 12 -4.53 -15.07 18.40
CA CYS A 12 -3.93 -14.51 17.18
C CYS A 12 -3.13 -13.24 17.49
N LEU A 13 -3.71 -12.32 18.28
CA LEU A 13 -3.02 -11.10 18.72
C LEU A 13 -1.75 -11.42 19.50
N ALA A 14 -1.81 -12.37 20.43
CA ALA A 14 -0.65 -12.78 21.21
C ALA A 14 0.47 -13.35 20.32
N HIS A 15 0.13 -14.16 19.32
CA HIS A 15 1.12 -14.70 18.38
C HIS A 15 1.77 -13.60 17.53
N ILE A 16 0.98 -12.70 16.95
CA ILE A 16 1.50 -11.59 16.12
C ILE A 16 2.43 -10.68 16.93
N LEU A 17 2.04 -10.36 18.17
CA LEU A 17 2.87 -9.54 19.06
C LEU A 17 4.14 -10.28 19.50
N SER A 18 4.09 -11.60 19.65
CA SER A 18 5.27 -12.42 19.90
C SER A 18 6.23 -12.39 18.72
N ASP A 19 5.71 -12.58 17.50
CA ASP A 19 6.51 -12.53 16.27
C ASP A 19 7.16 -11.15 16.07
N PHE A 20 6.43 -10.07 16.37
CA PHE A 20 6.97 -8.72 16.36
C PHE A 20 8.14 -8.53 17.34
N ARG A 21 8.05 -9.08 18.55
CA ARG A 21 9.13 -9.00 19.55
C ARG A 21 10.38 -9.75 19.09
N SER A 22 10.21 -10.85 18.35
CA SER A 22 11.30 -11.66 17.80
C SER A 22 11.71 -11.25 16.38
N ARG A 23 11.21 -10.14 15.84
CA ARG A 23 11.31 -9.78 14.41
C ARG A 23 12.73 -9.77 13.85
N HIS A 24 13.73 -9.28 14.59
CA HIS A 24 15.11 -9.24 14.11
C HIS A 24 15.70 -10.64 13.93
N GLN A 25 15.44 -11.54 14.89
CA GLN A 25 15.86 -12.96 14.80
C GLN A 25 15.16 -13.66 13.62
N ILE A 26 13.87 -13.38 13.42
CA ILE A 26 13.10 -13.93 12.30
C ILE A 26 13.63 -13.38 10.96
N ARG A 27 13.94 -12.08 10.87
CA ARG A 27 14.49 -11.43 9.67
C ARG A 27 15.84 -12.03 9.29
N GLU A 28 16.73 -12.21 10.28
CA GLU A 28 18.05 -12.82 10.09
C GLU A 28 17.93 -14.28 9.62
N GLY A 29 17.03 -15.07 10.22
CA GLY A 29 16.83 -16.47 9.85
C GLY A 29 16.06 -16.67 8.53
N ASN A 30 15.05 -15.85 8.26
CA ASN A 30 14.18 -15.96 7.09
C ASN A 30 13.45 -14.63 6.76
N LYS A 31 14.04 -13.81 5.88
CA LYS A 31 13.43 -12.56 5.40
C LYS A 31 12.02 -12.74 4.78
N LEU A 32 11.69 -13.91 4.19
CA LEU A 32 10.34 -14.15 3.65
C LEU A 32 9.29 -14.24 4.77
N VAL A 33 9.60 -14.96 5.85
CA VAL A 33 8.69 -15.08 6.99
C VAL A 33 8.51 -13.72 7.66
N PHE A 34 9.59 -12.97 7.83
CA PHE A 34 9.52 -11.59 8.32
C PHE A 34 8.55 -10.72 7.49
N ARG A 35 8.71 -10.69 6.15
CA ARG A 35 7.80 -9.95 5.26
C ARG A 35 6.33 -10.37 5.42
N ASN A 36 6.07 -11.66 5.60
CA ASN A 36 4.71 -12.16 5.81
C ASN A 36 4.13 -11.73 7.16
N ILE A 37 4.95 -11.68 8.20
CA ILE A 37 4.56 -11.16 9.51
C ILE A 37 4.21 -9.67 9.39
N VAL A 38 5.01 -8.87 8.67
CA VAL A 38 4.67 -7.45 8.47
C VAL A 38 3.33 -7.29 7.77
N ARG A 39 3.07 -8.05 6.70
CA ARG A 39 1.76 -8.08 6.03
C ARG A 39 0.64 -8.43 7.01
N ALA A 40 0.79 -9.52 7.76
CA ALA A 40 -0.19 -9.95 8.73
C ALA A 40 -0.50 -8.86 9.77
N ILE A 41 0.51 -8.20 10.33
CA ILE A 41 0.32 -7.12 11.31
C ILE A 41 -0.58 -6.02 10.73
N LEU A 42 -0.35 -5.60 9.47
CA LEU A 42 -1.16 -4.57 8.80
C LEU A 42 -2.57 -5.06 8.47
N ASP A 43 -2.73 -6.30 8.00
CA ASP A 43 -4.02 -6.92 7.67
C ASP A 43 -4.91 -7.12 8.90
N PHE A 44 -4.30 -7.43 10.06
CA PHE A 44 -5.02 -7.63 11.30
C PHE A 44 -5.50 -6.33 11.95
N TYR A 45 -4.79 -5.21 11.76
CA TYR A 45 -5.17 -3.93 12.35
C TYR A 45 -6.63 -3.53 12.09
N PRO A 46 -7.16 -3.48 10.84
CA PRO A 46 -8.55 -3.12 10.61
C PRO A 46 -9.53 -4.11 11.26
N VAL A 47 -9.21 -5.41 11.27
CA VAL A 47 -10.03 -6.45 11.92
C VAL A 47 -10.17 -6.19 13.43
N TYR A 48 -9.05 -5.89 14.11
CA TYR A 48 -9.11 -5.52 15.52
C TYR A 48 -9.77 -4.16 15.71
N LYS A 49 -9.60 -3.20 14.80
CA LYS A 49 -10.24 -1.88 14.91
C LYS A 49 -11.76 -1.96 14.89
N GLU A 50 -12.31 -2.83 14.05
CA GLU A 50 -13.75 -3.11 13.98
C GLU A 50 -14.27 -3.85 15.21
N THR A 51 -13.44 -4.72 15.80
CA THR A 51 -13.82 -5.51 16.99
C THR A 51 -13.74 -4.68 18.27
N ASP A 52 -12.60 -4.04 18.51
CA ASP A 52 -12.33 -3.19 19.66
C ASP A 52 -11.22 -2.17 19.31
N ALA A 53 -11.61 -0.90 19.30
CA ALA A 53 -10.73 0.19 18.92
C ALA A 53 -9.51 0.35 19.84
N ALA A 54 -9.62 0.02 21.13
CA ALA A 54 -8.52 0.12 22.10
C ALA A 54 -7.54 -1.06 21.93
N VAL A 55 -8.04 -2.27 21.68
CA VAL A 55 -7.19 -3.44 21.41
C VAL A 55 -6.35 -3.24 20.16
N SER A 56 -6.92 -2.63 19.11
CA SER A 56 -6.20 -2.33 17.87
C SER A 56 -4.97 -1.42 18.05
N GLU A 57 -4.95 -0.60 19.11
CA GLU A 57 -3.83 0.32 19.38
C GLU A 57 -2.53 -0.44 19.67
N CYS A 58 -2.63 -1.67 20.19
CA CYS A 58 -1.48 -2.55 20.43
C CYS A 58 -0.71 -2.92 19.15
N LEU A 59 -1.33 -2.80 17.98
CA LEU A 59 -0.72 -3.07 16.68
C LEU A 59 -0.10 -1.83 16.02
N ILE A 60 -0.38 -0.61 16.52
CA ILE A 60 0.12 0.62 15.90
C ILE A 60 1.66 0.62 15.89
N GLU A 61 2.30 0.47 17.04
CA GLU A 61 3.77 0.44 17.08
C GLU A 61 4.35 -0.73 16.26
N PRO A 62 3.87 -1.98 16.42
CA PRO A 62 4.29 -3.10 15.57
C PRO A 62 4.21 -2.85 14.07
N MET A 63 3.11 -2.23 13.58
CA MET A 63 2.95 -1.88 12.18
C MET A 63 4.08 -0.95 11.72
N PHE A 64 4.22 0.21 12.37
CA PHE A 64 5.15 1.24 11.89
C PHE A 64 6.62 0.82 12.05
N THR A 65 6.99 0.18 13.15
CA THR A 65 8.37 -0.29 13.34
C THR A 65 8.74 -1.39 12.34
N SER A 66 7.87 -2.39 12.14
CA SER A 66 8.16 -3.48 11.19
C SER A 66 8.19 -2.98 9.74
N PHE A 67 7.40 -1.94 9.43
CA PHE A 67 7.45 -1.26 8.14
C PHE A 67 8.77 -0.52 7.92
N GLU A 68 9.26 0.17 8.96
CA GLU A 68 10.55 0.86 8.94
C GLU A 68 11.70 -0.14 8.71
N ASP A 69 11.64 -1.31 9.34
CA ASP A 69 12.59 -2.41 9.15
C ASP A 69 12.57 -2.97 7.70
N LEU A 70 11.45 -2.88 6.96
CA LEU A 70 11.43 -3.24 5.53
C LEU A 70 12.16 -2.23 4.65
N ILE A 71 12.14 -0.96 5.03
CA ILE A 71 12.61 0.15 4.17
C ILE A 71 14.07 0.51 4.44
N ASN A 72 14.51 0.50 5.70
CA ASN A 72 15.78 1.12 6.10
C ASN A 72 16.88 0.12 6.50
N ASP A 73 16.52 -1.05 7.04
CA ASP A 73 17.47 -1.97 7.69
C ASP A 73 17.95 -3.10 6.77
N ASP A 74 19.08 -2.92 6.07
CA ASP A 74 19.66 -3.88 5.11
C ASP A 74 18.58 -4.48 4.18
N SER A 75 17.76 -3.59 3.63
CA SER A 75 16.59 -3.95 2.84
C SER A 75 17.02 -4.54 1.50
N ASP A 76 16.56 -5.76 1.20
CA ASP A 76 16.70 -6.33 -0.14
C ASP A 76 15.58 -5.83 -1.09
N GLU A 77 15.72 -6.08 -2.39
CA GLU A 77 14.70 -5.66 -3.38
C GLU A 77 13.29 -6.19 -3.02
N LYS A 78 13.18 -7.38 -2.43
CA LYS A 78 11.88 -7.98 -2.06
C LYS A 78 11.27 -7.30 -0.83
N ASP A 79 12.09 -6.80 0.08
CA ASP A 79 11.65 -5.97 1.20
C ASP A 79 11.06 -4.66 0.70
N ILE A 80 11.79 -3.95 -0.19
CA ILE A 80 11.30 -2.71 -0.80
C ILE A 80 10.05 -2.94 -1.63
N LYS A 81 10.00 -4.02 -2.42
CA LYS A 81 8.79 -4.42 -3.15
C LYS A 81 7.60 -4.62 -2.20
N THR A 82 7.83 -5.31 -1.08
CA THR A 82 6.79 -5.56 -0.07
C THR A 82 6.31 -4.27 0.58
N ALA A 83 7.23 -3.37 0.93
CA ALA A 83 6.86 -2.07 1.48
C ALA A 83 6.02 -1.25 0.49
N ALA A 84 6.38 -1.23 -0.79
CA ALA A 84 5.61 -0.53 -1.82
C ALA A 84 4.19 -1.11 -1.98
N GLU A 85 4.05 -2.44 -2.03
CA GLU A 85 2.75 -3.13 -2.04
C GLU A 85 1.90 -2.72 -0.82
N LEU A 86 2.48 -2.75 0.38
CA LEU A 86 1.76 -2.40 1.60
C LEU A 86 1.38 -0.92 1.69
N ILE A 87 2.17 0.02 1.12
CA ILE A 87 1.75 1.42 0.99
C ILE A 87 0.56 1.53 0.02
N ILE A 88 0.56 0.79 -1.09
CA ILE A 88 -0.55 0.81 -2.04
C ILE A 88 -1.84 0.34 -1.34
N ASP A 89 -1.76 -0.76 -0.60
CA ASP A 89 -2.91 -1.42 0.00
C ASP A 89 -3.42 -0.75 1.29
N HIS A 90 -2.51 -0.28 2.16
CA HIS A 90 -2.85 0.23 3.50
C HIS A 90 -2.47 1.69 3.73
N GLY A 91 -1.89 2.37 2.74
CA GLY A 91 -1.30 3.70 2.93
C GLY A 91 -2.29 4.77 3.39
N GLU A 92 -3.55 4.71 2.95
CA GLU A 92 -4.61 5.61 3.46
C GLU A 92 -4.82 5.45 4.98
N THR A 93 -4.79 4.20 5.46
CA THR A 93 -4.91 3.89 6.90
C THR A 93 -3.68 4.34 7.66
N LEU A 94 -2.47 4.07 7.14
CA LEU A 94 -1.22 4.52 7.75
C LEU A 94 -1.16 6.04 7.86
N LEU A 95 -1.58 6.76 6.82
CA LEU A 95 -1.66 8.22 6.79
C LEU A 95 -2.60 8.76 7.88
N LYS A 96 -3.78 8.14 8.06
CA LYS A 96 -4.74 8.54 9.10
C LYS A 96 -4.21 8.32 10.52
N ILE A 97 -3.43 7.26 10.76
CA ILE A 97 -2.94 6.91 12.09
C ILE A 97 -1.72 7.75 12.49
N ARG A 98 -0.67 7.80 11.66
CA ARG A 98 0.56 8.57 11.91
C ARG A 98 1.05 9.21 10.61
N PRO A 99 0.53 10.40 10.23
CA PRO A 99 0.83 11.00 8.94
C PRO A 99 2.33 11.27 8.75
N GLY A 100 3.01 11.81 9.77
CA GLY A 100 4.46 12.09 9.68
C GLY A 100 5.33 10.84 9.47
N LYS A 101 4.94 9.68 10.00
CA LYS A 101 5.64 8.40 9.74
C LYS A 101 5.33 7.91 8.32
N CYS A 102 4.08 8.00 7.88
CA CYS A 102 3.71 7.68 6.49
C CYS A 102 4.51 8.53 5.50
N ASP A 103 4.63 9.84 5.72
CA ASP A 103 5.42 10.75 4.88
C ASP A 103 6.90 10.34 4.84
N SER A 104 7.46 9.91 5.98
CA SER A 104 8.84 9.42 6.02
C SER A 104 9.07 8.16 5.18
N PHE A 105 8.09 7.24 5.15
CA PHE A 105 8.14 6.06 4.29
C PHE A 105 8.13 6.44 2.81
N ILE A 106 7.32 7.41 2.42
CA ILE A 106 7.26 7.91 1.04
C ILE A 106 8.57 8.58 0.62
N VAL A 107 9.19 9.36 1.52
CA VAL A 107 10.50 9.94 1.26
C VAL A 107 11.56 8.85 1.06
N ALA A 108 11.58 7.83 1.90
CA ALA A 108 12.51 6.72 1.76
C ALA A 108 12.28 5.93 0.46
N LEU A 109 11.01 5.68 0.10
CA LEU A 109 10.64 5.05 -1.17
C LEU A 109 11.10 5.89 -2.38
N ARG A 110 11.04 7.23 -2.31
CA ARG A 110 11.60 8.10 -3.37
C ARG A 110 13.11 7.96 -3.52
N ILE A 111 13.83 7.90 -2.40
CA ILE A 111 15.29 7.68 -2.41
C ILE A 111 15.60 6.33 -3.07
N HIS A 112 14.91 5.26 -2.63
CA HIS A 112 15.00 3.93 -3.23
C HIS A 112 14.69 3.92 -4.73
N LEU A 113 13.68 4.66 -5.20
CA LEU A 113 13.36 4.77 -6.62
C LEU A 113 14.48 5.44 -7.43
N CYS A 114 15.10 6.49 -6.87
CA CYS A 114 16.12 7.26 -7.57
C CYS A 114 17.49 6.56 -7.57
N GLU A 115 17.86 5.95 -6.45
CA GLU A 115 19.21 5.46 -6.18
C GLU A 115 19.32 3.94 -6.26
N GLY A 116 18.20 3.21 -6.12
CA GLY A 116 18.18 1.76 -6.09
C GLY A 116 18.29 1.10 -7.47
N ASP A 117 19.16 0.10 -7.58
CA ASP A 117 19.24 -0.82 -8.71
C ASP A 117 18.16 -1.91 -8.59
N PHE A 118 16.93 -1.54 -8.93
CA PHE A 118 15.77 -2.42 -8.85
C PHE A 118 15.22 -2.78 -10.23
N LYS A 119 14.56 -3.94 -10.30
CA LYS A 119 13.85 -4.36 -11.50
C LYS A 119 12.72 -3.39 -11.81
N PRO A 120 12.34 -3.26 -13.11
CA PRO A 120 11.26 -2.37 -13.52
C PRO A 120 9.93 -2.59 -12.78
N VAL A 121 9.61 -3.85 -12.41
CA VAL A 121 8.42 -4.18 -11.62
C VAL A 121 8.44 -3.52 -10.25
N THR A 122 9.57 -3.58 -9.54
CA THR A 122 9.72 -2.99 -8.21
C THR A 122 9.68 -1.46 -8.30
N ARG A 123 10.39 -0.88 -9.27
CA ARG A 123 10.37 0.57 -9.54
C ARG A 123 8.96 1.07 -9.83
N ARG A 124 8.16 0.31 -10.59
CA ARG A 124 6.76 0.64 -10.90
C ARG A 124 5.88 0.63 -9.64
N LEU A 125 6.04 -0.37 -8.76
CA LEU A 125 5.29 -0.42 -7.49
C LEU A 125 5.64 0.77 -6.60
N ILE A 126 6.94 1.12 -6.51
CA ILE A 126 7.36 2.30 -5.75
C ILE A 126 6.74 3.57 -6.31
N LEU A 127 6.76 3.75 -7.64
CA LEU A 127 6.13 4.90 -8.29
C LEU A 127 4.62 4.95 -8.03
N GLN A 128 3.94 3.81 -8.10
CA GLN A 128 2.51 3.69 -7.80
C GLN A 128 2.19 4.11 -6.37
N ALA A 129 2.97 3.63 -5.41
CA ALA A 129 2.84 4.02 -4.00
C ALA A 129 2.99 5.53 -3.79
N ILE A 130 3.96 6.17 -4.47
CA ILE A 130 4.19 7.62 -4.41
C ILE A 130 3.04 8.40 -5.05
N ASP A 131 2.52 7.96 -6.19
CA ASP A 131 1.38 8.59 -6.86
C ASP A 131 0.13 8.48 -5.98
N PHE A 132 -0.14 7.30 -5.43
CA PHE A 132 -1.27 7.09 -4.53
C PHE A 132 -1.18 8.02 -3.31
N TRP A 133 -0.01 8.15 -2.68
CA TRP A 133 0.19 9.13 -1.61
C TRP A 133 -0.02 10.58 -2.06
N THR A 134 0.47 10.94 -3.24
CA THR A 134 0.36 12.31 -3.80
C THR A 134 -1.11 12.72 -3.95
N TYR A 135 -1.94 11.77 -4.36
CA TYR A 135 -3.39 11.95 -4.50
C TYR A 135 -4.18 11.38 -3.32
N ARG A 136 -3.54 11.16 -2.17
CA ARG A 136 -4.16 10.70 -0.92
C ARG A 136 -5.07 9.48 -1.07
N TRP A 137 -4.73 8.55 -1.97
CA TRP A 137 -5.54 7.37 -2.33
C TRP A 137 -6.95 7.73 -2.82
N ASP A 138 -7.21 8.98 -3.18
CA ASP A 138 -8.50 9.45 -3.67
C ASP A 138 -8.56 9.29 -5.18
N SER A 139 -9.41 8.35 -5.63
CA SER A 139 -9.59 8.07 -7.05
C SER A 139 -10.21 9.23 -7.79
N GLU A 140 -11.02 10.10 -7.18
CA GLU A 140 -11.69 11.18 -7.89
C GLU A 140 -10.71 12.29 -8.31
N ILE A 141 -9.70 12.55 -7.49
CA ILE A 141 -8.70 13.58 -7.78
C ILE A 141 -7.51 13.05 -8.61
N MET A 142 -7.28 11.73 -8.61
CA MET A 142 -6.15 11.14 -9.32
C MET A 142 -6.33 11.28 -10.85
N PRO A 143 -5.36 11.88 -11.57
CA PRO A 143 -5.44 12.06 -13.02
C PRO A 143 -5.63 10.74 -13.77
N PHE A 144 -6.46 10.80 -14.83
CA PHE A 144 -6.75 9.63 -15.67
C PHE A 144 -5.49 8.98 -16.26
N CYS A 145 -4.50 9.77 -16.68
CA CYS A 145 -3.25 9.25 -17.24
C CYS A 145 -2.46 8.40 -16.24
N ILE A 146 -2.53 8.72 -14.95
CA ILE A 146 -1.86 7.97 -13.87
C ILE A 146 -2.61 6.66 -13.63
N LYS A 147 -3.95 6.70 -13.52
CA LYS A 147 -4.78 5.48 -13.43
C LYS A 147 -4.49 4.54 -14.60
N GLN A 148 -4.48 5.08 -15.81
CA GLN A 148 -4.24 4.36 -17.05
C GLN A 148 -2.83 3.74 -17.13
N PHE A 149 -1.83 4.36 -16.52
CA PHE A 149 -0.47 3.83 -16.48
C PHE A 149 -0.37 2.52 -15.66
N TYR A 150 -1.20 2.36 -14.63
CA TYR A 150 -1.23 1.17 -13.78
C TYR A 150 -2.28 0.13 -14.17
N GLU A 151 -3.21 0.47 -15.07
CA GLU A 151 -4.19 -0.50 -15.59
C GLU A 151 -3.47 -1.68 -16.29
N PRO A 152 -3.96 -2.92 -16.07
CA PRO A 152 -3.53 -4.06 -16.87
C PRO A 152 -3.71 -3.75 -18.37
N SER A 153 -2.71 -4.08 -19.18
CA SER A 153 -2.66 -3.75 -20.62
C SER A 153 -3.87 -4.26 -21.45
N ILE A 154 -4.65 -5.20 -20.91
CA ILE A 154 -5.90 -5.71 -21.51
C ILE A 154 -7.07 -4.72 -21.36
N GLU A 155 -7.12 -3.94 -20.27
CA GLU A 155 -8.16 -2.93 -20.02
C GLU A 155 -7.90 -1.63 -20.79
N PHE A 156 -6.63 -1.26 -20.94
CA PHE A 156 -6.19 -0.14 -21.77
C PHE A 156 -6.75 -0.19 -23.20
N ILE A 157 -6.73 -1.38 -23.83
CA ILE A 157 -7.26 -1.58 -25.19
C ILE A 157 -8.79 -1.43 -25.23
N LYS A 158 -9.50 -1.78 -24.15
CA LYS A 158 -10.95 -1.61 -24.06
C LYS A 158 -11.32 -0.13 -23.84
N ASN A 159 -10.60 0.56 -22.97
CA ASN A 159 -10.82 1.97 -22.64
C ASN A 159 -10.52 2.91 -23.82
N LEU A 160 -9.46 2.64 -24.60
CA LEU A 160 -9.18 3.33 -25.87
C LEU A 160 -10.30 3.19 -26.91
N LYS A 161 -10.91 2.00 -27.01
CA LYS A 161 -12.01 1.74 -27.96
C LYS A 161 -13.34 2.39 -27.53
N GLN A 162 -13.52 2.68 -26.24
CA GLN A 162 -14.70 3.40 -25.74
C GLN A 162 -14.54 4.91 -25.90
N THR A 163 -13.38 5.48 -25.58
CA THR A 163 -13.12 6.92 -25.75
C THR A 163 -13.10 7.37 -27.20
N SER A 164 -12.71 6.49 -28.14
CA SER A 164 -12.78 6.77 -29.59
C SER A 164 -14.19 6.72 -30.19
N ARG A 165 -15.23 6.35 -29.41
CA ARG A 165 -16.63 6.25 -29.87
C ARG A 165 -17.51 7.44 -29.51
N MET A 166 -16.96 8.48 -28.88
CA MET A 166 -17.67 9.74 -28.70
C MET A 166 -17.81 10.47 -30.05
N PRO A 167 -19.03 10.78 -30.53
CA PRO A 167 -19.20 11.54 -31.76
C PRO A 167 -18.70 12.97 -31.54
N SER A 168 -17.78 13.41 -32.41
CA SER A 168 -17.41 14.81 -32.54
C SER A 168 -18.65 15.68 -32.74
N GLU A 169 -18.89 16.63 -31.84
CA GLU A 169 -19.99 17.58 -31.99
C GLU A 169 -19.88 18.32 -33.32
N SER A 170 -21.02 18.30 -34.01
CA SER A 170 -21.26 18.81 -35.35
C SER A 170 -20.98 20.30 -35.47
N ARG A 171 -20.15 20.67 -36.47
CA ARG A 171 -20.07 22.04 -37.00
C ARG A 171 -21.46 22.52 -37.43
N ARG A 172 -22.04 23.49 -36.73
CA ARG A 172 -23.19 24.25 -37.24
C ARG A 172 -22.72 25.15 -38.38
N LYS A 173 -23.26 24.91 -39.58
CA LYS A 173 -23.27 25.88 -40.67
C LYS A 173 -24.31 26.94 -40.32
N GLU A 174 -23.89 28.19 -40.15
CA GLU A 174 -24.78 29.34 -40.29
C GLU A 174 -24.63 29.87 -41.72
N SER A 175 -25.70 29.70 -42.48
CA SER A 175 -25.89 30.26 -43.82
C SER A 175 -26.54 31.64 -43.69
N PHE A 176 -25.94 32.62 -44.35
CA PHE A 176 -26.43 33.96 -44.59
C PHE A 176 -27.84 33.98 -45.19
N VAL A 177 -28.70 34.85 -44.64
CA VAL A 177 -29.70 35.65 -45.38
C VAL A 177 -29.73 37.04 -44.76
#